data_AF-A0A538KLM4-F1
#
_entry.id   AF-A0A538KLM4-F1
#
_cell.length_a   1.000
_cell.length_b   1.000
_cell.length_c   1.000
_cell.angle_alpha   90.00
_cell.angle_beta   90.00
_cell.angle_gamma   90.00
#
_symmetry.space_group_name_H-M   'P 1'
#
loop_
_entity.id
_entity.type
_entity.pdbx_description
1 polymer ?
#
loop_
_entity_poly.entity_id
_entity_poly.type
_entity_poly.pdbx_seq_one_letter_code
_entity_poly.pdbx_strand_id
1 'polypeptide(L)'
;MSNALAQETSPYLRQHAHNPVDWLPWGEEALRRARELDRPLLVSIGYSACHWCHVMERESFEDAATARAMNESFVCVKVDREERPDVDALYMEAVQAMTGQGGWPLNVFCTPEQVPFYGGTYFPPDQRFGLPSWRQVLAAVADAWERERDRIRAGSEQVAARLQGAAALRPSEAPFEPAALDLAVAALREAYDPEWGGFGGAPKFPPSSVLEFLFARGETDMTLGTLRAMAAGGIHD
;
A
#
# COMPACT_ATOMS: atom_id res chain seq x y z
N MET A 1 7.00 -26.63 2.06
CA MET A 1 6.44 -26.58 0.69
C MET A 1 6.67 -25.18 0.17
N SER A 2 6.90 -25.02 -1.14
CA SER A 2 7.17 -23.71 -1.74
C SER A 2 6.03 -23.32 -2.67
N ASN A 3 5.62 -22.05 -2.66
CA ASN A 3 4.67 -21.49 -3.61
C ASN A 3 5.38 -21.01 -4.90
N ALA A 4 4.62 -20.41 -5.82
CA ALA A 4 5.11 -20.00 -7.14
C ALA A 4 6.24 -18.96 -7.09
N LEU A 5 6.35 -18.17 -6.01
CA LEU A 5 7.37 -17.13 -5.87
C LEU A 5 8.81 -17.68 -5.79
N ALA A 6 8.99 -18.99 -5.59
CA ALA A 6 10.33 -19.60 -5.65
C ALA A 6 11.01 -19.49 -7.02
N GLN A 7 10.24 -19.24 -8.08
CA GLN A 7 10.76 -19.09 -9.45
C GLN A 7 11.04 -17.64 -9.83
N GLU A 8 10.70 -16.67 -8.97
CA GLU A 8 10.90 -15.25 -9.24
C GLU A 8 12.36 -14.83 -9.11
N THR A 9 12.73 -13.74 -9.78
CA THR A 9 14.07 -13.14 -9.66
C THR A 9 14.19 -12.19 -8.48
N SER A 10 13.09 -11.50 -8.13
CA SER A 10 13.06 -10.56 -7.00
C SER A 10 13.47 -11.26 -5.69
N PRO A 11 14.52 -10.76 -5.00
CA PRO A 11 14.84 -11.22 -3.65
C PRO A 11 13.67 -11.03 -2.67
N TYR A 12 12.91 -9.95 -2.82
CA TYR A 12 11.74 -9.66 -1.98
C TYR A 12 10.64 -10.70 -2.19
N LEU A 13 10.29 -11.05 -3.44
CA LEU A 13 9.29 -12.09 -3.71
C LEU A 13 9.74 -13.46 -3.21
N ARG A 14 11.02 -13.81 -3.43
CA ARG A 14 11.57 -15.11 -2.99
C ARG A 14 11.57 -15.27 -1.47
N GLN A 15 11.66 -14.19 -0.69
CA GLN A 15 11.51 -14.24 0.77
C GLN A 15 10.17 -14.87 1.18
N HIS A 16 9.11 -14.58 0.42
CA HIS A 16 7.76 -15.09 0.68
C HIS A 16 7.48 -16.49 0.08
N ALA A 17 8.48 -17.13 -0.56
CA ALA A 17 8.29 -18.38 -1.29
C ALA A 17 7.89 -19.57 -0.39
N HIS A 18 8.16 -19.49 0.91
CA HIS A 18 7.86 -20.55 1.88
C HIS A 18 6.68 -20.22 2.80
N ASN A 19 6.03 -19.07 2.59
CA ASN A 19 4.83 -18.73 3.33
C ASN A 19 3.71 -19.72 2.99
N PRO A 20 2.87 -20.10 3.98
CA PRO A 20 1.74 -21.00 3.76
C PRO A 20 0.67 -20.41 2.82
N VAL A 21 0.70 -19.10 2.57
CA VAL A 21 -0.12 -18.45 1.55
C VAL A 21 0.32 -18.94 0.16
N ASP A 22 -0.64 -19.33 -0.68
CA ASP A 22 -0.45 -19.74 -2.06
C ASP A 22 -0.23 -18.52 -2.96
N TRP A 23 0.90 -17.84 -2.74
CA TRP A 23 1.25 -16.64 -3.48
C TRP A 23 1.55 -16.96 -4.95
N LEU A 24 0.97 -16.15 -5.83
CA LEU A 24 1.35 -16.02 -7.23
C LEU A 24 2.08 -14.68 -7.45
N PRO A 25 3.03 -14.62 -8.40
CA PRO A 25 3.52 -13.35 -8.89
C PRO A 25 2.42 -12.63 -9.68
N TRP A 26 2.57 -11.32 -9.85
CA TRP A 26 1.69 -10.57 -10.73
C TRP A 26 1.88 -11.00 -12.19
N GLY A 27 0.82 -11.50 -12.83
CA GLY A 27 0.88 -11.93 -14.22
C GLY A 27 -0.39 -12.65 -14.67
N GLU A 28 -0.38 -13.12 -15.92
CA GLU A 28 -1.54 -13.75 -16.56
C GLU A 28 -2.09 -14.94 -15.78
N GLU A 29 -1.23 -15.73 -15.13
CA GLU A 29 -1.67 -16.90 -14.37
C GLU A 29 -2.56 -16.54 -13.17
N ALA A 30 -2.19 -15.50 -12.42
CA ALA A 30 -3.02 -15.02 -11.31
C ALA A 30 -4.38 -14.50 -11.81
N LEU A 31 -4.38 -13.76 -12.93
CA LEU A 31 -5.59 -13.21 -13.53
C LEU A 31 -6.50 -14.31 -14.08
N ARG A 32 -5.93 -15.30 -14.76
CA ARG A 32 -6.62 -16.47 -15.28
C ARG A 32 -7.27 -17.25 -14.14
N ARG A 33 -6.51 -17.55 -13.08
CA ARG A 33 -7.01 -18.27 -11.91
C ARG A 33 -8.12 -17.51 -11.18
N ALA A 34 -8.01 -16.19 -11.04
CA ALA A 34 -9.05 -15.36 -10.43
C ALA A 34 -10.36 -15.42 -11.21
N ARG A 35 -10.29 -15.39 -12.56
CA ARG A 35 -11.47 -15.49 -13.43
C ARG A 35 -12.09 -16.88 -13.43
N GLU A 36 -11.28 -17.93 -13.54
CA GLU A 36 -11.76 -19.31 -13.55
C GLU A 36 -12.45 -19.72 -12.25
N LEU A 37 -11.93 -19.23 -11.12
CA LEU A 37 -12.51 -19.49 -9.81
C LEU A 37 -13.61 -18.49 -9.41
N ASP A 38 -13.80 -17.42 -10.20
CA ASP A 38 -14.61 -16.23 -9.87
C ASP A 38 -14.37 -15.73 -8.43
N ARG A 39 -13.08 -15.57 -8.11
CA ARG A 39 -12.59 -15.15 -6.80
C ARG A 39 -11.83 -13.83 -6.89
N PRO A 40 -11.95 -12.95 -5.89
CA PRO A 40 -11.25 -11.68 -5.88
C PRO A 40 -9.73 -11.92 -5.79
N LEU A 41 -8.99 -11.01 -6.40
CA LEU A 41 -7.55 -10.89 -6.24
C LEU A 41 -7.27 -10.21 -4.90
N LEU A 42 -6.36 -10.78 -4.11
CA LEU A 42 -5.71 -10.07 -3.02
C LEU A 42 -4.30 -9.70 -3.47
N VAL A 43 -4.09 -8.43 -3.81
CA VAL A 43 -2.81 -7.91 -4.28
C VAL A 43 -2.08 -7.27 -3.11
N SER A 44 -0.98 -7.89 -2.67
CA SER A 44 -0.13 -7.40 -1.59
C SER A 44 1.20 -6.89 -2.13
N ILE A 45 1.38 -5.58 -2.13
CA ILE A 45 2.53 -4.87 -2.68
C ILE A 45 3.47 -4.43 -1.56
N GLY A 46 4.77 -4.67 -1.75
CA GLY A 46 5.80 -4.17 -0.85
C GLY A 46 7.17 -4.16 -1.54
N TYR A 47 8.22 -3.99 -0.75
CA TYR A 47 9.61 -3.94 -1.23
C TYR A 47 10.57 -4.37 -0.12
N SER A 48 11.80 -4.67 -0.50
CA SER A 48 12.82 -5.28 0.37
C SER A 48 13.12 -4.49 1.66
N ALA A 49 13.18 -3.17 1.59
CA ALA A 49 13.48 -2.29 2.74
C ALA A 49 12.24 -1.84 3.55
N CYS A 50 11.06 -2.39 3.27
CA CYS A 50 9.81 -2.00 3.92
C CYS A 50 9.65 -2.65 5.30
N HIS A 51 9.78 -1.88 6.39
CA HIS A 51 9.65 -2.39 7.75
C HIS A 51 8.28 -3.08 8.00
N TRP A 52 7.19 -2.38 7.71
CA TRP A 52 5.84 -2.89 7.98
C TRP A 52 5.46 -4.09 7.10
N CYS A 53 6.09 -4.26 5.94
CA CYS A 53 5.91 -5.43 5.09
C CYS A 53 6.46 -6.68 5.77
N HIS A 54 7.64 -6.58 6.39
CA HIS A 54 8.23 -7.65 7.19
C HIS A 54 7.46 -7.93 8.48
N VAL A 55 6.90 -6.88 9.10
CA VAL A 55 6.02 -7.05 10.28
C VAL A 55 4.77 -7.84 9.89
N MET A 56 4.07 -7.43 8.82
CA MET A 56 2.86 -8.10 8.37
C MET A 56 3.13 -9.54 7.89
N GLU A 57 4.27 -9.80 7.27
CA GLU A 57 4.68 -11.17 6.92
C GLU A 57 4.70 -12.06 8.16
N ARG A 58 5.53 -11.71 9.16
CA ARG A 58 5.73 -12.52 10.36
C ARG A 58 4.44 -12.69 11.18
N GLU A 59 3.65 -11.62 11.26
CA GLU A 59 2.44 -11.63 12.08
C GLU A 59 1.25 -12.29 11.39
N SER A 60 1.20 -12.32 10.05
CA SER A 60 0.01 -12.74 9.31
C SER A 60 0.28 -13.73 8.18
N PHE A 61 1.25 -13.48 7.30
CA PHE A 61 1.46 -14.34 6.12
C PHE A 61 2.14 -15.67 6.45
N GLU A 62 2.88 -15.75 7.56
CA GLU A 62 3.46 -16.99 8.09
C GLU A 62 2.46 -17.82 8.91
N ASP A 63 1.34 -17.23 9.36
CA ASP A 63 0.33 -17.92 10.16
C ASP A 63 -0.54 -18.85 9.31
N ALA A 64 -0.56 -20.13 9.64
CA ALA A 64 -1.25 -21.16 8.85
C ALA A 64 -2.79 -21.01 8.84
N ALA A 65 -3.39 -20.45 9.90
CA ALA A 65 -4.83 -20.23 9.95
C ALA A 65 -5.24 -19.05 9.07
N THR A 66 -4.48 -17.96 9.12
CA THR A 66 -4.64 -16.78 8.27
C THR A 66 -4.40 -17.13 6.80
N ALA A 67 -3.32 -17.84 6.49
CA ALA A 67 -3.03 -18.27 5.13
C ALA A 67 -4.12 -19.19 4.56
N ARG A 68 -4.74 -20.05 5.38
CA ARG A 68 -5.88 -20.85 4.94
C ARG A 68 -7.07 -19.97 4.54
N ALA A 69 -7.44 -19.01 5.39
CA ALA A 69 -8.53 -18.08 5.08
C ALA A 69 -8.24 -17.28 3.78
N MET A 70 -6.98 -16.88 3.57
CA MET A 70 -6.52 -16.25 2.33
C MET A 70 -6.69 -17.19 1.13
N ASN A 71 -6.14 -18.40 1.20
CA ASN A 71 -6.13 -19.38 0.11
C ASN A 71 -7.50 -19.97 -0.22
N GLU A 72 -8.46 -19.92 0.70
CA GLU A 72 -9.85 -20.36 0.47
C GLU A 72 -10.69 -19.29 -0.23
N SER A 73 -10.43 -18.01 0.04
CA SER A 73 -11.29 -16.90 -0.40
C SER A 73 -10.70 -16.09 -1.57
N PHE A 74 -9.38 -15.93 -1.66
CA PHE A 74 -8.71 -15.03 -2.60
C PHE A 74 -7.70 -15.73 -3.51
N VAL A 75 -7.49 -15.20 -4.72
CA VAL A 75 -6.25 -15.47 -5.46
C VAL A 75 -5.21 -14.48 -4.97
N CYS A 76 -4.24 -14.99 -4.20
CA CYS A 76 -3.26 -14.17 -3.50
C CYS A 76 -2.09 -13.84 -4.43
N VAL A 77 -1.83 -12.54 -4.63
CA VAL A 77 -0.78 -12.04 -5.52
C VAL A 77 0.20 -11.20 -4.73
N LYS A 78 1.49 -11.54 -4.83
CA LYS A 78 2.57 -10.77 -4.23
C LYS A 78 3.27 -9.94 -5.31
N VAL A 79 3.45 -8.65 -5.04
CA VAL A 79 4.10 -7.71 -5.97
C VAL A 79 5.28 -7.05 -5.29
N ASP A 80 6.40 -7.02 -6.00
CA ASP A 80 7.55 -6.18 -5.67
C ASP A 80 7.39 -4.84 -6.37
N ARG A 81 7.28 -3.78 -5.57
CA ARG A 81 7.22 -2.39 -6.07
C ARG A 81 8.47 -2.02 -6.87
N GLU A 82 9.64 -2.54 -6.50
CA GLU A 82 10.90 -2.19 -7.15
C GLU A 82 10.95 -2.76 -8.59
N GLU A 83 10.29 -3.89 -8.84
CA GLU A 83 10.16 -4.48 -10.18
C GLU A 83 8.92 -3.98 -10.93
N ARG A 84 7.83 -3.65 -10.22
CA ARG A 84 6.52 -3.22 -10.78
C ARG A 84 6.02 -1.90 -10.19
N PRO A 85 6.73 -0.79 -10.41
CA PRO A 85 6.32 0.53 -9.92
C PRO A 85 5.02 1.03 -10.59
N ASP A 86 4.70 0.52 -11.78
CA ASP A 86 3.46 0.77 -12.50
C ASP A 86 2.22 0.23 -11.77
N VAL A 87 2.31 -1.01 -11.28
CA VAL A 87 1.25 -1.67 -10.51
C VAL A 87 1.10 -1.01 -9.15
N ASP A 88 2.23 -0.71 -8.51
CA ASP A 88 2.27 0.00 -7.23
C ASP A 88 1.57 1.37 -7.30
N ALA A 89 1.94 2.22 -8.25
CA ALA A 89 1.40 3.57 -8.36
C ALA A 89 -0.13 3.55 -8.56
N LEU A 90 -0.63 2.69 -9.45
CA LEU A 90 -2.06 2.58 -9.73
C LEU A 90 -2.86 2.16 -8.49
N TYR A 91 -2.37 1.16 -7.76
CA TYR A 91 -3.09 0.67 -6.58
C TYR A 91 -2.91 1.56 -5.36
N MET A 92 -1.78 2.26 -5.24
CA MET A 92 -1.57 3.27 -4.21
C MET A 92 -2.56 4.41 -4.37
N GLU A 93 -2.73 4.91 -5.60
CA GLU A 93 -3.71 5.95 -5.91
C GLU A 93 -5.13 5.49 -5.58
N ALA A 94 -5.50 4.25 -5.95
CA ALA A 94 -6.81 3.69 -5.63
C ALA A 94 -7.08 3.63 -4.12
N VAL A 95 -6.11 3.15 -3.33
CA VAL A 95 -6.26 3.08 -1.86
C VAL A 95 -6.31 4.47 -1.23
N GLN A 96 -5.49 5.41 -1.70
CA GLN A 96 -5.56 6.80 -1.26
C GLN A 96 -6.92 7.43 -1.57
N ALA A 97 -7.48 7.18 -2.75
CA ALA A 97 -8.81 7.68 -3.13
C ALA A 97 -9.93 7.07 -2.27
N MET A 98 -9.80 5.80 -1.86
CA MET A 98 -10.80 5.10 -1.04
C MET A 98 -10.69 5.44 0.46
N THR A 99 -9.47 5.64 0.97
CA THR A 99 -9.21 5.69 2.42
C THR A 99 -8.65 7.03 2.91
N GLY A 100 -8.19 7.89 2.00
CA GLY A 100 -7.46 9.12 2.32
C GLY A 100 -6.01 8.90 2.77
N GLN A 101 -5.55 7.65 2.83
CA GLN A 101 -4.20 7.28 3.28
C GLN A 101 -3.53 6.34 2.29
N GLY A 102 -2.19 6.30 2.33
CA GLY A 102 -1.38 5.41 1.50
C GLY A 102 -0.07 5.05 2.19
N GLY A 103 0.52 3.93 1.78
CA GLY A 103 1.75 3.40 2.36
C GLY A 103 1.90 1.91 2.10
N TRP A 104 2.99 1.34 2.61
CA TRP A 104 3.32 -0.08 2.46
C TRP A 104 3.37 -0.78 3.82
N PRO A 105 2.97 -2.06 3.93
CA PRO A 105 2.49 -2.92 2.84
C PRO A 105 1.15 -2.42 2.32
N LEU A 106 0.97 -2.46 1.00
CA LEU A 106 -0.26 -2.04 0.35
C LEU A 106 -1.06 -3.29 0.01
N ASN A 107 -2.24 -3.45 0.62
CA ASN A 107 -3.10 -4.60 0.42
C ASN A 107 -4.39 -4.16 -0.27
N VAL A 108 -4.61 -4.66 -1.48
CA VAL A 108 -5.74 -4.25 -2.32
C VAL A 108 -6.54 -5.48 -2.73
N PHE A 109 -7.85 -5.39 -2.57
CA PHE A 109 -8.80 -6.39 -3.03
C PHE A 109 -9.41 -5.91 -4.34
N CYS A 110 -9.22 -6.71 -5.39
CA CYS A 110 -9.68 -6.40 -6.73
C CYS A 110 -10.63 -7.47 -7.26
N THR A 111 -11.51 -7.09 -8.16
CA THR A 111 -12.29 -8.07 -8.94
C THR A 111 -11.36 -8.90 -9.84
N PRO A 112 -11.81 -10.04 -10.41
CA PRO A 112 -11.04 -10.79 -11.42
C PRO A 112 -10.62 -9.98 -12.65
N GLU A 113 -11.25 -8.83 -12.88
CA GLU A 113 -10.93 -7.85 -13.94
C GLU A 113 -9.92 -6.80 -13.48
N GLN A 114 -9.31 -6.98 -12.30
CA GLN A 114 -8.28 -6.11 -11.70
C GLN A 114 -8.80 -4.75 -11.21
N VAL A 115 -10.12 -4.61 -11.02
CA VAL A 115 -10.67 -3.35 -10.54
C VAL A 115 -10.67 -3.33 -9.01
N PRO A 116 -9.99 -2.37 -8.35
CA PRO A 116 -9.94 -2.31 -6.90
C PRO A 116 -11.33 -1.93 -6.35
N PHE A 117 -11.72 -2.56 -5.25
CA PHE A 117 -12.98 -2.25 -4.56
C PHE A 117 -12.82 -2.10 -3.04
N TYR A 118 -11.71 -2.55 -2.48
CA TYR A 118 -11.34 -2.32 -1.10
C TYR A 118 -9.81 -2.35 -0.97
N GLY A 119 -9.25 -1.67 0.02
CA GLY A 119 -7.83 -1.77 0.30
C GLY A 119 -7.41 -0.96 1.51
N GLY A 120 -6.17 -1.16 1.92
CA GLY A 120 -5.55 -0.47 3.03
C GLY A 120 -4.08 -0.77 3.11
N THR A 121 -3.42 -0.23 4.12
CA THR A 121 -1.99 -0.42 4.32
C THR A 121 -1.75 -1.65 5.21
N TYR A 122 -1.26 -1.43 6.42
CA TYR A 122 -1.01 -2.46 7.40
C TYR A 122 -2.30 -2.85 8.15
N PHE A 123 -2.55 -4.15 8.28
CA PHE A 123 -3.59 -4.70 9.12
C PHE A 123 -2.99 -5.64 10.18
N PRO A 124 -3.25 -5.43 11.48
CA PRO A 124 -2.66 -6.24 12.54
C PRO A 124 -3.28 -7.64 12.65
N PRO A 125 -2.59 -8.63 13.25
CA PRO A 125 -3.12 -9.99 13.42
C PRO A 125 -4.33 -10.06 14.36
N ASP A 126 -4.41 -9.11 15.31
CA ASP A 126 -5.48 -8.92 16.28
C ASP A 126 -5.93 -7.45 16.26
N GLN A 127 -7.16 -7.18 16.69
CA GLN A 127 -7.72 -5.83 16.69
C GLN A 127 -6.92 -4.92 17.64
N ARG A 128 -6.31 -3.86 17.09
CA ARG A 128 -5.53 -2.87 17.86
C ARG A 128 -5.45 -1.55 17.12
N PHE A 129 -5.18 -0.47 17.85
CA PHE A 129 -5.07 0.90 17.30
C PHE A 129 -6.31 1.39 16.53
N GLY A 130 -7.50 0.88 16.89
CA GLY A 130 -8.74 1.17 16.17
C GLY A 130 -8.87 0.48 14.80
N LEU A 131 -7.90 -0.36 14.42
CA LEU A 131 -7.91 -1.12 13.18
C LEU A 131 -8.52 -2.51 13.38
N PRO A 132 -9.32 -3.02 12.43
CA PRO A 132 -9.75 -4.41 12.43
C PRO A 132 -8.54 -5.33 12.25
N SER A 133 -8.64 -6.56 12.75
CA SER A 133 -7.62 -7.57 12.49
C SER A 133 -7.64 -7.99 11.02
N TRP A 134 -6.50 -8.50 10.54
CA TRP A 134 -6.38 -8.98 9.17
C TRP A 134 -7.40 -10.08 8.86
N ARG A 135 -7.64 -11.00 9.79
CA ARG A 135 -8.68 -12.04 9.66
C ARG A 135 -10.10 -11.47 9.60
N GLN A 136 -10.40 -10.39 10.33
CA GLN A 136 -11.69 -9.70 10.23
C GLN A 136 -11.87 -9.05 8.84
N VAL A 137 -10.82 -8.43 8.31
CA VAL A 137 -10.83 -7.85 6.96
C VAL A 137 -11.05 -8.94 5.92
N LEU A 138 -10.28 -10.03 5.97
CA LEU A 138 -10.42 -11.17 5.05
C LEU A 138 -11.85 -11.73 5.07
N ALA A 139 -12.42 -11.95 6.26
CA ALA A 139 -13.77 -12.48 6.42
C ALA A 139 -14.83 -11.51 5.87
N ALA A 140 -14.72 -10.22 6.17
CA ALA A 140 -15.68 -9.22 5.71
C ALA A 140 -15.64 -9.06 4.18
N VAL A 141 -14.45 -9.06 3.57
CA VAL A 141 -14.32 -8.97 2.11
C VAL A 141 -14.84 -10.23 1.43
N ALA A 142 -14.53 -11.42 1.97
CA ALA A 142 -15.02 -12.67 1.43
C ALA A 142 -16.56 -12.74 1.47
N ASP A 143 -17.16 -12.34 2.61
CA ASP A 143 -18.60 -12.28 2.79
C ASP A 143 -19.29 -11.31 1.81
N ALA A 144 -18.71 -10.12 1.65
CA ALA A 144 -19.18 -9.13 0.70
C ALA A 144 -19.09 -9.64 -0.75
N TRP A 145 -18.02 -10.35 -1.10
CA TRP A 145 -17.88 -10.95 -2.44
C TRP A 145 -18.89 -12.08 -2.69
N GLU A 146 -19.27 -12.83 -1.67
CA GLU A 146 -20.26 -13.89 -1.79
C GLU A 146 -21.68 -13.32 -1.91
N ARG A 147 -22.02 -12.29 -1.11
CA ARG A 147 -23.38 -11.76 -0.99
C ARG A 147 -23.71 -10.60 -1.93
N GLU A 148 -22.71 -9.79 -2.25
CA GLU A 148 -22.89 -8.50 -2.93
C GLU A 148 -22.03 -8.39 -4.20
N ARG A 149 -21.63 -9.51 -4.82
CA ARG A 149 -20.75 -9.56 -6.01
C ARG A 149 -21.16 -8.60 -7.12
N ASP A 150 -22.42 -8.63 -7.51
CA ASP A 150 -22.94 -7.80 -8.61
C ASP A 150 -22.87 -6.31 -8.25
N ARG A 151 -23.13 -5.99 -6.98
CA ARG A 151 -23.01 -4.63 -6.47
C ARG A 151 -21.55 -4.17 -6.43
N ILE A 152 -20.63 -5.04 -6.03
CA ILE A 152 -19.19 -4.76 -6.07
C ILE A 152 -18.76 -4.50 -7.50
N ARG A 153 -19.11 -5.37 -8.46
CA ARG A 153 -18.77 -5.20 -9.88
C ARG A 153 -19.33 -3.89 -10.45
N ALA A 154 -20.59 -3.55 -10.16
CA ALA A 154 -21.20 -2.29 -10.59
C ALA A 154 -20.53 -1.06 -9.95
N GLY A 155 -20.14 -1.15 -8.67
CA GLY A 155 -19.39 -0.08 -8.00
C GLY A 155 -17.97 0.08 -8.56
N SER A 156 -17.32 -1.03 -8.88
CA SER A 156 -15.99 -1.09 -9.49
C SER A 156 -15.95 -0.36 -10.85
N GLU A 157 -16.99 -0.41 -11.67
CA GLU A 157 -17.05 0.37 -12.92
C GLU A 157 -16.89 1.88 -12.68
N GLN A 158 -17.47 2.41 -11.59
CA GLN A 158 -17.32 3.82 -11.22
C GLN A 158 -15.92 4.13 -10.72
N VAL A 159 -15.30 3.21 -9.97
CA VAL A 159 -13.91 3.35 -9.51
C VAL A 159 -12.96 3.33 -10.70
N ALA A 160 -13.14 2.42 -11.66
CA ALA A 160 -12.33 2.34 -12.88
C ALA A 160 -12.43 3.64 -13.70
N ALA A 161 -13.62 4.19 -13.87
CA ALA A 161 -13.82 5.46 -14.57
C ALA A 161 -13.12 6.64 -13.87
N ARG A 162 -13.11 6.66 -12.53
CA ARG A 162 -12.41 7.69 -11.75
C ARG A 162 -10.89 7.55 -11.86
N LEU A 163 -10.35 6.34 -11.76
CA LEU A 163 -8.90 6.11 -11.90
C LEU A 163 -8.41 6.46 -13.31
N GLN A 164 -9.18 6.11 -14.34
CA GLN A 164 -8.88 6.55 -15.71
C GLN A 164 -8.97 8.08 -15.87
N GLY A 165 -9.97 8.71 -15.23
CA GLY A 165 -10.12 10.16 -15.22
C GLY A 165 -9.02 10.89 -14.42
N ALA A 166 -8.49 10.26 -13.36
CA ALA A 166 -7.41 10.78 -12.53
C ALA A 166 -6.06 10.69 -13.24
N ALA A 167 -5.79 9.57 -13.92
CA ALA A 167 -4.69 9.46 -14.89
C ALA A 167 -4.81 10.47 -16.04
N ALA A 168 -6.02 10.99 -16.30
CA ALA A 168 -6.31 12.04 -17.28
C ALA A 168 -6.50 13.44 -16.65
N LEU A 169 -6.14 13.64 -15.37
CA LEU A 169 -6.18 14.95 -14.73
C LEU A 169 -5.39 15.94 -15.59
N ARG A 170 -6.12 16.89 -16.17
CA ARG A 170 -5.50 18.00 -16.88
C ARG A 170 -4.76 18.83 -15.83
N PRO A 171 -3.48 19.19 -16.09
CA PRO A 171 -2.78 20.14 -15.26
C PRO A 171 -3.66 21.36 -15.02
N SER A 172 -3.65 21.88 -13.79
CA SER A 172 -4.32 23.14 -13.49
C SER A 172 -3.89 24.20 -14.51
N GLU A 173 -4.86 24.80 -15.20
CA GLU A 173 -4.61 25.95 -16.08
C GLU A 173 -4.37 27.23 -15.28
N ALA A 174 -4.67 27.23 -13.97
CA ALA A 174 -4.34 28.35 -13.11
C ALA A 174 -2.80 28.47 -13.01
N PRO A 175 -2.25 29.69 -13.20
CA PRO A 175 -0.82 29.91 -13.09
C PRO A 175 -0.33 29.53 -11.69
N PHE A 176 0.84 28.92 -11.64
CA PHE A 176 1.49 28.59 -10.39
C PHE A 176 1.93 29.88 -9.69
N GLU A 177 1.35 30.18 -8.53
CA GLU A 177 1.71 31.33 -7.72
C GLU A 177 2.91 30.99 -6.82
N PRO A 178 4.04 31.72 -6.88
CA PRO A 178 5.20 31.46 -6.02
C PRO A 178 4.86 31.45 -4.52
N ALA A 179 3.87 32.24 -4.11
CA ALA A 179 3.37 32.29 -2.73
C ALA A 179 2.83 30.95 -2.21
N ALA A 180 2.40 30.04 -3.11
CA ALA A 180 1.97 28.69 -2.71
C ALA A 180 3.11 27.87 -2.10
N LEU A 181 4.36 28.08 -2.55
CA LEU A 181 5.53 27.43 -1.98
C LEU A 181 5.83 27.94 -0.57
N ASP A 182 5.65 29.24 -0.34
CA ASP A 182 5.88 29.84 0.99
C ASP A 182 4.83 29.35 1.99
N LEU A 183 3.57 29.22 1.56
CA LEU A 183 2.52 28.60 2.36
C LEU A 183 2.82 27.13 2.68
N ALA A 184 3.34 26.37 1.71
CA ALA A 184 3.74 24.99 1.94
C ALA A 184 4.88 24.90 2.98
N VAL A 185 5.89 25.78 2.90
CA VAL A 185 6.97 25.84 3.89
C VAL A 185 6.42 26.21 5.28
N ALA A 186 5.50 27.17 5.37
CA ALA A 186 4.89 27.54 6.65
C ALA A 186 4.14 26.37 7.30
N ALA A 187 3.33 25.64 6.52
CA ALA A 187 2.62 24.46 7.00
C ALA A 187 3.57 23.34 7.45
N LEU A 188 4.65 23.11 6.69
CA LEU A 188 5.69 22.15 7.07
C LEU A 188 6.41 22.57 8.36
N ARG A 189 6.63 23.86 8.57
CA ARG A 189 7.24 24.38 9.81
C ARG A 189 6.34 24.15 11.02
N GLU A 190 5.03 24.31 10.87
CA GLU A 190 4.06 24.01 11.94
C GLU A 190 4.00 22.51 12.26
N ALA A 191 4.18 21.65 11.26
CA ALA A 191 4.16 20.20 11.43
C ALA A 191 5.51 19.61 11.89
N TYR A 192 6.61 20.38 11.83
CA TYR A 192 7.94 19.87 12.11
C TYR A 192 8.13 19.51 13.59
N ASP A 193 8.68 18.33 13.85
CA ASP A 193 9.10 17.91 15.18
C ASP A 193 10.61 18.19 15.38
N PRO A 194 10.98 19.18 16.20
CA PRO A 194 12.38 19.51 16.44
C PRO A 194 13.10 18.55 17.39
N GLU A 195 12.37 17.73 18.17
CA GLU A 195 12.95 16.78 19.13
C GLU A 195 13.37 15.49 18.42
N TRP A 196 12.47 14.91 17.62
CA TRP A 196 12.69 13.62 16.97
C TRP A 196 12.89 13.70 15.45
N GLY A 197 12.81 14.90 14.88
CA GLY A 197 12.80 15.09 13.42
C GLY A 197 11.48 14.63 12.79
N GLY A 198 11.37 14.85 11.48
CA GLY A 198 10.17 14.51 10.72
C GLY A 198 9.04 15.50 10.89
N PHE A 199 7.86 15.14 10.37
CA PHE A 199 6.70 16.02 10.30
C PHE A 199 5.43 15.27 10.69
N GLY A 200 4.55 15.93 11.44
CA GLY A 200 3.28 15.38 11.91
C GLY A 200 3.42 14.44 13.11
N GLY A 201 2.34 13.70 13.39
CA GLY A 201 2.27 12.73 14.48
C GLY A 201 2.77 11.32 14.10
N ALA A 202 2.81 10.45 15.09
CA ALA A 202 3.18 9.05 14.95
C ALA A 202 2.19 8.24 14.09
N PRO A 203 2.66 7.24 13.30
CA PRO A 203 4.06 6.92 13.02
C PRO A 203 4.65 7.84 11.92
N LYS A 204 5.88 8.34 12.14
CA LYS A 204 6.57 9.20 11.15
C LYS A 204 7.32 8.39 10.10
N PHE A 205 7.28 8.85 8.84
CA PHE A 205 7.99 8.23 7.70
C PHE A 205 9.02 9.19 7.08
N PRO A 206 10.13 8.69 6.52
CA PRO A 206 11.09 9.50 5.77
C PRO A 206 10.43 10.29 4.63
N PRO A 207 10.36 11.63 4.70
CA PRO A 207 9.57 12.40 3.76
C PRO A 207 10.49 12.97 2.67
N SER A 208 11.09 12.09 1.85
CA SER A 208 12.17 12.44 0.92
C SER A 208 11.85 13.65 0.04
N SER A 209 10.67 13.69 -0.58
CA SER A 209 10.25 14.81 -1.44
C SER A 209 10.07 16.12 -0.67
N VAL A 210 9.64 16.05 0.60
CA VAL A 210 9.56 17.22 1.49
C VAL A 210 10.96 17.71 1.83
N LEU A 211 11.89 16.80 2.15
CA LEU A 211 13.27 17.15 2.45
C LEU A 211 13.98 17.78 1.25
N GLU A 212 13.79 17.23 0.05
CA GLU A 212 14.31 17.81 -1.20
C GLU A 212 13.71 19.21 -1.44
N PHE A 213 12.40 19.36 -1.26
CA PHE A 213 11.72 20.64 -1.39
C PHE A 213 12.25 21.69 -0.40
N LEU A 214 12.32 21.35 0.89
CA LEU A 214 12.83 22.23 1.93
C LEU A 214 14.30 22.60 1.67
N PHE A 215 15.13 21.64 1.27
CA PHE A 215 16.52 21.91 0.89
C PHE A 215 16.62 22.89 -0.28
N ALA A 216 15.80 22.72 -1.32
CA ALA A 216 15.73 23.62 -2.46
C ALA A 216 15.24 25.04 -2.08
N ARG A 217 14.44 25.17 -1.00
CA ARG A 217 14.01 26.45 -0.42
C ARG A 217 15.03 27.05 0.55
N GLY A 218 16.12 26.36 0.86
CA GLY A 218 17.13 26.80 1.83
C GLY A 218 16.74 26.56 3.29
N GLU A 219 15.70 25.77 3.55
CA GLU A 219 15.23 25.42 4.90
C GLU A 219 16.10 24.29 5.50
N THR A 220 17.34 24.63 5.85
CA THR A 220 18.35 23.65 6.25
C THR A 220 18.11 23.03 7.61
N ASP A 221 17.50 23.75 8.56
CA ASP A 221 17.37 23.28 9.93
C ASP A 221 16.42 22.08 10.03
N MET A 222 15.20 22.20 9.49
CA MET A 222 14.22 21.11 9.45
C MET A 222 14.73 19.92 8.63
N THR A 223 15.40 20.21 7.51
CA THR A 223 15.96 19.19 6.61
C THR A 223 17.05 18.38 7.29
N LEU A 224 18.09 19.04 7.80
CA LEU A 224 19.22 18.39 8.44
C LEU A 224 18.85 17.75 9.77
N GLY A 225 17.92 18.35 10.53
CA GLY A 225 17.37 17.76 11.74
C GLY A 225 16.71 16.41 11.46
N THR A 226 15.84 16.35 10.45
CA THR A 226 15.19 15.10 10.04
C THR A 226 16.19 14.07 9.51
N LEU A 227 17.14 14.48 8.67
CA LEU A 227 18.17 13.57 8.13
C LEU A 227 19.07 12.98 9.24
N ARG A 228 19.42 13.77 10.26
CA ARG A 228 20.19 13.29 11.42
C ARG A 228 19.40 12.28 12.24
N ALA A 229 18.11 12.52 12.47
CA ALA A 229 17.24 11.57 13.17
C ALA A 229 17.16 10.24 12.39
N MET A 230 16.91 10.31 11.08
CA MET A 230 16.94 9.14 10.20
C MET A 230 18.26 8.36 10.30
N ALA A 231 19.40 9.06 10.29
CA ALA A 231 20.72 8.43 10.40
C ALA A 231 20.99 7.82 11.79
N ALA A 232 20.33 8.32 12.84
CA ALA A 232 20.53 7.87 14.22
C ALA A 232 19.71 6.62 14.61
N GLY A 233 18.87 6.09 13.72
CA GLY A 233 18.07 4.88 13.99
C GLY A 233 16.59 4.99 13.59
N GLY A 234 16.17 6.12 13.05
CA GLY A 234 14.81 6.35 12.57
C GLY A 234 14.25 7.69 13.04
N ILE A 235 13.16 8.13 12.42
CA ILE A 235 12.39 9.24 12.95
C ILE A 235 11.51 8.64 14.04
N HIS A 236 11.77 9.00 15.30
CA HIS A 236 11.08 8.41 16.44
C HIS A 236 9.77 9.15 16.76
N ASP A 237 8.87 8.41 17.40
CA ASP A 237 7.57 8.89 17.88
C ASP A 237 7.68 9.58 19.24
#